data_AF-A0A354GJW7-F1
#
_entry.id   AF-A0A354GJW7-F1
#
_cell.length_a   1.000
_cell.length_b   1.000
_cell.length_c   1.000
_cell.angle_alpha   90.00
_cell.angle_beta   90.00
_cell.angle_gamma   90.00
#
_symmetry.space_group_name_H-M   'P 1'
#
loop_
_entity.id
_entity.type
_entity.pdbx_description
1 polymer ?
#
loop_
_entity_poly.entity_id
_entity_poly.type
_entity_poly.pdbx_seq_one_letter_code
_entity_poly.pdbx_strand_id
1 'polypeptide(L)'
;MNGRPPEAPAGDVLTLAEAAAYLRLPESEVANLVHTQGLPGRAVGAEWRFLKTALQDWLRTPSIKGSKEAMLSIAGSWKDDPFRDDMRKEINRIRGRPIIEDGE
;
A
#
# COMPACT_ATOMS: atom_id res chain seq x y z
N MET A 1 17.15 22.75 23.82
CA MET A 1 18.16 22.39 22.80
C MET A 1 17.51 21.37 21.87
N ASN A 2 16.81 21.83 20.82
CA ASN A 2 16.34 20.91 19.78
C ASN A 2 17.55 20.60 18.91
N GLY A 3 18.20 19.47 19.21
CA GLY A 3 19.34 18.99 18.47
C GLY A 3 18.97 18.89 17.01
N ARG A 4 19.71 19.61 16.16
CA ARG A 4 19.70 19.40 14.71
C ARG A 4 19.85 17.88 14.50
N PRO A 5 18.92 17.21 13.79
CA PRO A 5 19.12 15.80 13.49
C PRO A 5 20.50 15.67 12.83
N PRO A 6 21.32 14.69 13.22
CA PRO A 6 22.63 14.49 12.61
C PRO A 6 22.43 14.50 11.10
N GLU A 7 23.24 15.28 10.36
CA GLU A 7 23.30 15.18 8.91
C GLU A 7 23.62 13.73 8.59
N ALA A 8 22.58 12.96 8.25
CA ALA A 8 22.69 11.53 8.12
C ALA A 8 23.71 11.24 7.02
N PRO A 9 24.69 10.34 7.24
CA PRO A 9 25.45 9.81 6.13
C PRO A 9 24.44 9.24 5.14
N ALA A 10 24.68 9.45 3.85
CA ALA A 10 23.86 8.96 2.75
C ALA A 10 23.89 7.42 2.67
N GLY A 11 23.46 6.73 3.73
CA GLY A 11 23.29 5.29 3.79
C GLY A 11 22.00 4.90 3.11
N ASP A 12 22.01 3.74 2.48
CA ASP A 12 20.81 3.19 1.83
C ASP A 12 19.74 2.75 2.83
N VAL A 13 20.07 2.67 4.12
CA VAL A 13 19.17 2.29 5.21
C VAL A 13 18.85 3.50 6.09
N LEU A 14 17.58 3.84 6.19
CA LEU A 14 17.01 4.93 6.98
C LEU A 14 16.32 4.39 8.24
N THR A 15 16.38 5.15 9.32
CA THR A 15 15.54 5.01 10.53
C THR A 15 14.14 5.58 10.29
N LEU A 16 13.23 5.43 11.27
CA LEU A 16 11.89 6.03 11.20
C LEU A 16 11.93 7.56 11.04
N ALA A 17 12.76 8.24 11.84
CA ALA A 17 12.91 9.70 11.79
C ALA A 17 13.50 10.16 10.44
N GLU A 18 14.49 9.43 9.91
CA GLU A 18 15.07 9.73 8.60
C GLU A 18 14.11 9.45 7.45
N ALA A 19 13.33 8.37 7.52
CA ALA A 19 12.29 8.08 6.54
C ALA A 19 11.17 9.14 6.57
N ALA A 20 10.79 9.61 7.76
CA ALA A 20 9.84 10.71 7.95
C ALA A 20 10.35 12.01 7.36
N ALA A 21 11.61 12.38 7.63
CA ALA A 21 12.25 13.53 7.01
C ALA A 21 12.34 13.40 5.48
N TYR A 22 12.67 12.20 4.98
CA TYR A 22 12.79 11.92 3.55
C TYR A 22 11.44 12.04 2.82
N LEU A 23 10.38 11.47 3.39
CA LEU A 23 9.01 11.53 2.86
C LEU A 23 8.32 12.87 3.14
N ARG A 24 8.92 13.71 3.98
CA ARG A 24 8.35 14.99 4.48
C ARG A 24 7.02 14.79 5.21
N LEU A 25 6.94 13.75 6.03
CA LEU A 25 5.76 13.40 6.83
C LEU A 25 6.12 13.37 8.32
N PRO A 26 5.14 13.49 9.23
CA PRO A 26 5.35 13.18 10.64
C PRO A 26 5.72 11.71 10.87
N GLU A 27 6.55 11.41 11.87
CA GLU A 27 6.96 10.04 12.20
C GLU A 27 5.77 9.12 12.51
N SER A 28 4.73 9.64 13.16
CA SER A 28 3.49 8.91 13.44
C SER A 28 2.77 8.47 12.18
N GLU A 29 2.80 9.29 11.14
CA GLU A 29 2.18 8.99 9.85
C GLU A 29 2.97 7.94 9.09
N VAL A 30 4.31 8.04 9.09
CA VAL A 30 5.17 6.99 8.52
C VAL A 30 4.97 5.65 9.24
N ALA A 31 4.90 5.66 10.57
CA ALA A 31 4.59 4.46 11.34
C ALA A 31 3.22 3.90 10.93
N ASN A 32 2.20 4.73 10.77
CA ASN A 32 0.89 4.28 10.32
C ASN A 32 0.90 3.71 8.89
N LEU A 33 1.67 4.31 7.97
CA LEU A 33 1.79 3.85 6.58
C LEU A 33 2.39 2.44 6.49
N VAL A 34 3.33 2.08 7.37
CA VAL A 34 3.87 0.71 7.45
C VAL A 34 2.75 -0.30 7.76
N HIS A 35 1.87 0.02 8.69
CA HIS A 35 0.81 -0.89 9.13
C HIS A 35 -0.41 -0.92 8.19
N THR A 36 -0.73 0.19 7.53
CA THR A 36 -2.01 0.37 6.80
C THR A 36 -1.87 0.38 5.28
N GLN A 37 -0.76 0.94 4.78
CA GLN A 37 -0.53 1.16 3.35
C GLN A 37 0.68 0.39 2.79
N GLY A 38 1.29 -0.47 3.61
CA GLY A 38 2.35 -1.37 3.17
C GLY A 38 3.64 -0.66 2.79
N LEU A 39 3.95 0.46 3.47
CA LEU A 39 5.24 1.12 3.30
C LEU A 39 6.38 0.12 3.58
N PRO A 40 7.35 -0.08 2.67
CA PRO A 40 8.37 -1.11 2.83
C PRO A 40 9.37 -0.71 3.92
N GLY A 41 9.24 -1.36 5.07
CA GLY A 41 10.15 -1.24 6.20
C GLY A 41 10.24 -2.56 6.95
N ARG A 42 11.33 -2.74 7.70
CA ARG A 42 11.54 -3.92 8.52
C ARG A 42 11.80 -3.52 9.96
N ALA A 43 11.09 -4.14 10.89
CA ALA A 43 11.40 -4.04 12.31
C ALA A 43 12.66 -4.87 12.62
N VAL A 44 13.67 -4.22 13.18
CA VAL A 44 14.93 -4.84 13.61
C VAL A 44 15.12 -4.49 15.08
N GLY A 45 14.83 -5.45 15.96
CA GLY A 45 14.71 -5.18 17.40
C GLY A 45 13.49 -4.31 17.68
N ALA A 46 13.70 -3.19 18.39
CA ALA A 46 12.66 -2.21 18.71
C ALA A 46 12.58 -1.04 17.70
N GLU A 47 13.42 -1.05 16.66
CA GLU A 47 13.52 0.05 15.70
C GLU A 47 13.07 -0.36 14.30
N TRP A 48 12.64 0.62 13.51
CA TRP A 48 12.34 0.44 12.10
C TRP A 48 13.53 0.79 11.21
N ARG A 49 13.74 -0.02 10.17
CA ARG A 49 14.72 0.20 9.12
C ARG A 49 14.04 0.21 7.75
N PHE A 50 14.34 1.23 6.96
CA PHE A 50 13.76 1.46 5.64
C PHE A 50 14.87 1.52 4.60
N LEU A 51 14.72 0.81 3.48
CA LEU A 51 15.64 0.99 2.37
C LEU A 51 15.20 2.20 1.54
N LYS A 52 16.12 3.11 1.27
CA LYS A 52 15.85 4.31 0.46
C LYS A 52 15.35 3.93 -0.94
N THR A 53 15.95 2.93 -1.57
CA THR A 53 15.51 2.39 -2.87
C THR A 53 14.10 1.84 -2.80
N ALA A 54 13.77 1.07 -1.75
CA ALA A 54 12.42 0.54 -1.57
C ALA A 54 11.37 1.64 -1.36
N LEU A 55 11.70 2.71 -0.64
CA LEU A 55 10.83 3.88 -0.53
C LEU A 55 10.63 4.57 -1.89
N GLN A 56 11.68 4.68 -2.71
CA GLN A 56 11.58 5.25 -4.05
C GLN A 56 10.70 4.39 -4.96
N ASP A 57 10.84 3.07 -4.94
CA ASP A 57 10.00 2.14 -5.71
C ASP A 57 8.54 2.17 -5.25
N TRP A 58 8.32 2.26 -3.93
CA TRP A 58 6.98 2.43 -3.37
C TRP A 58 6.33 3.74 -3.84
N LEU A 59 7.07 4.86 -3.85
CA LEU A 59 6.58 6.15 -4.36
C LEU A 59 6.29 6.14 -5.86
N ARG A 60 7.02 5.32 -6.64
CA ARG A 60 6.79 5.14 -8.08
C ARG A 60 5.56 4.29 -8.36
N THR A 61 5.17 3.45 -7.42
CA THR A 61 4.04 2.54 -7.60
C THR A 61 2.74 3.34 -7.45
N PRO A 62 1.84 3.36 -8.47
CA PRO A 62 0.54 3.99 -8.32
C PRO A 62 -0.23 3.25 -7.24
N SER A 63 -0.56 3.95 -6.15
CA SER A 63 -1.30 3.34 -5.04
C SER A 63 -2.69 2.95 -5.52
N ILE A 64 -2.94 1.65 -5.73
CA ILE A 64 -4.25 1.12 -6.14
C ILE A 64 -5.34 1.44 -5.09
N LYS A 65 -4.92 1.70 -3.83
CA LYS A 65 -5.81 2.13 -2.74
C LYS A 65 -6.19 3.62 -2.79
N GLY A 66 -5.49 4.45 -3.56
CA GLY A 66 -5.63 5.91 -3.53
C GLY A 66 -6.67 6.50 -4.48
N SER A 67 -7.03 5.79 -5.54
CA SER A 67 -7.95 6.35 -6.52
C SER A 67 -9.03 5.35 -6.86
N LYS A 68 -10.27 5.64 -6.43
CA LYS A 68 -11.48 5.06 -7.03
C LYS A 68 -11.35 5.11 -8.57
N GLU A 69 -10.76 6.16 -9.11
CA GLU A 69 -10.42 6.30 -10.55
C GLU A 69 -9.35 5.32 -11.06
N ALA A 70 -8.33 4.95 -10.28
CA ALA A 70 -7.37 3.91 -10.67
C ALA A 70 -8.03 2.53 -10.66
N MET A 71 -8.86 2.23 -9.66
CA MET A 71 -9.71 1.02 -9.69
C MET A 71 -10.71 1.04 -10.86
N LEU A 72 -11.34 2.19 -11.17
CA LEU A 72 -12.27 2.32 -12.30
C LEU A 72 -11.55 2.18 -13.65
N SER A 73 -10.31 2.66 -13.77
CA SER A 73 -9.51 2.53 -14.99
C SER A 73 -9.16 1.07 -15.31
N ILE A 74 -9.04 0.22 -14.28
CA ILE A 74 -8.79 -1.22 -14.43
C ILE A 74 -10.10 -2.02 -14.52
N ALA A 75 -11.22 -1.48 -14.01
CA ALA A 75 -12.51 -2.14 -14.00
C ALA A 75 -13.09 -2.42 -15.39
N GLY A 76 -12.67 -1.69 -16.44
CA GLY A 76 -13.02 -2.00 -17.82
C GLY A 76 -12.45 -3.34 -18.29
N SER A 77 -11.22 -3.66 -17.87
CA SER A 77 -10.53 -4.88 -18.28
C SER A 77 -11.14 -6.17 -17.72
N TRP A 78 -12.05 -6.06 -16.74
CA TRP A 78 -12.73 -7.19 -16.09
C TRP A 78 -14.19 -7.35 -16.57
N LYS A 79 -14.71 -6.40 -17.36
CA LYS A 79 -16.08 -6.49 -17.91
C LYS A 79 -16.15 -7.41 -19.13
N ASP A 80 -15.07 -7.48 -19.90
CA ASP A 80 -14.98 -8.31 -21.12
C ASP A 80 -14.46 -9.73 -20.84
N ASP A 81 -14.28 -10.13 -19.57
CA ASP A 81 -13.89 -11.51 -19.25
C ASP A 81 -15.09 -12.46 -19.44
N PRO A 82 -15.03 -13.41 -20.40
CA PRO A 82 -16.15 -14.29 -20.72
C PRO A 82 -16.48 -15.29 -19.61
N PHE A 83 -15.65 -15.42 -18.58
CA PHE A 83 -15.82 -16.34 -17.46
C PHE A 83 -16.28 -15.65 -16.16
N ARG A 84 -16.50 -14.32 -16.19
CA ARG A 84 -16.87 -13.49 -15.03
C ARG A 84 -18.06 -14.01 -14.24
N ASP A 85 -19.12 -14.42 -14.93
CA ASP A 85 -20.35 -14.89 -14.28
C ASP A 85 -20.22 -16.29 -13.69
N ASP A 86 -19.44 -17.16 -14.32
CA ASP A 86 -19.17 -18.52 -13.83
C ASP A 86 -18.35 -18.47 -12.53
N MET A 87 -17.33 -17.61 -12.51
CA MET A 87 -16.50 -17.39 -11.32
C MET A 87 -17.29 -16.78 -10.16
N ARG A 88 -18.20 -15.82 -10.43
CA ARG A 88 -19.08 -15.23 -9.40
C ARG A 88 -20.01 -16.28 -8.78
N LYS A 89 -20.60 -17.14 -9.61
CA LYS A 89 -21.48 -18.22 -9.16
C LYS A 89 -20.73 -19.20 -8.26
N GLU A 90 -19.51 -19.57 -8.64
CA GLU A 90 -18.69 -20.49 -7.85
C GLU A 90 -18.23 -19.87 -6.53
N ILE A 91 -17.83 -18.60 -6.50
CA ILE A 91 -17.47 -17.90 -5.26
C ILE A 91 -18.67 -17.82 -4.30
N ASN A 92 -19.87 -17.51 -4.80
CA ASN A 92 -21.07 -17.44 -3.97
C ASN A 92 -21.47 -18.83 -3.43
N ARG A 93 -21.33 -19.88 -4.24
CA ARG A 93 -21.52 -21.27 -3.83
C ARG A 93 -20.58 -21.67 -2.69
N ILE A 94 -19.28 -21.38 -2.84
CA ILE A 94 -18.26 -21.66 -1.81
C ILE A 94 -18.56 -20.89 -0.51
N ARG A 95 -19.07 -19.66 -0.63
CA ARG A 95 -19.37 -18.78 0.51
C ARG A 95 -20.77 -18.98 1.10
N GLY A 96 -21.57 -19.92 0.58
CA GLY A 96 -22.91 -20.24 1.06
C GLY A 96 -23.90 -19.07 0.98
N ARG A 97 -23.68 -18.08 0.10
CA ARG A 97 -24.58 -16.94 -0.08
C ARG A 97 -25.60 -17.24 -1.18
N PRO A 98 -26.88 -16.88 -1.00
CA PRO A 98 -27.88 -17.02 -2.06
C PRO A 98 -27.49 -16.15 -3.26
N ILE A 99 -27.60 -16.74 -4.46
CA ILE A 99 -27.39 -16.02 -5.72
C ILE A 99 -28.60 -15.09 -5.89
N ILE A 100 -28.36 -13.79 -5.72
CA ILE A 100 -29.36 -12.77 -6.04
C ILE A 100 -29.21 -12.49 -7.53
N GLU A 101 -30.18 -12.95 -8.32
CA GLU A 101 -30.34 -12.50 -9.70
C GLU A 101 -30.97 -11.11 -9.63
N ASP A 102 -30.19 -10.07 -9.92
CA ASP A 102 -30.72 -8.72 -10.11
C ASP A 102 -31.72 -8.79 -11.29
N GLY A 103 -32.98 -8.47 -11.00
CA GLY A 103 -34.05 -8.41 -11.98
C GLY A 103 -33.83 -7.28 -13.00
N GLU A 104 -34.28 -7.55 -14.22
CA GLU A 104 -34.31 -6.68 -15.42
C GLU A 104 -34.81 -5.25 -15.16
#